data_AF-A0A376VDV4-F1
#
_entry.id   AF-A0A376VDV4-F1
#
_cell.length_a   1.000
_cell.length_b   1.000
_cell.length_c   1.000
_cell.angle_alpha   90.00
_cell.angle_beta   90.00
_cell.angle_gamma   90.00
#
_symmetry.space_group_name_H-M   'P 1'
#
loop_
_entity.id
_entity.type
_entity.pdbx_description
1 polymer ?
#
loop_
_entity_poly.entity_id
_entity_poly.type
_entity_poly.pdbx_seq_one_letter_code
_entity_poly.pdbx_strand_id
1 'polypeptide(L)'
;MSQTVSPNWKKWQTHLINPHIILSKEPQGFVADATINTPNGVLVASGKHEDMYTAINELINKLERQLNKLQHKGEARRAATSVKDANFVEEVEEE
;
A
#
# COMPACT_ATOMS: atom_id res chain seq x y z
N MET A 1 -31.54 -2.50 4.21
CA MET A 1 -30.74 -1.91 3.10
C MET A 1 -29.30 -2.32 3.32
N SER A 2 -28.77 -3.22 2.50
CA SER A 2 -27.35 -3.63 2.58
C SER A 2 -26.55 -2.74 1.63
N GLN A 3 -25.71 -1.86 2.16
CA GLN A 3 -24.74 -1.12 1.35
C GLN A 3 -23.50 -1.97 1.18
N THR A 4 -23.33 -2.54 -0.01
CA THR A 4 -22.07 -3.18 -0.39
C THR A 4 -21.04 -2.09 -0.67
N VAL A 5 -20.09 -1.90 0.24
CA VAL A 5 -18.94 -1.03 0.02
C VAL A 5 -17.92 -1.83 -0.78
N SER A 6 -17.88 -1.61 -2.09
CA SER A 6 -16.84 -2.16 -2.97
C SER A 6 -15.56 -1.32 -2.81
N PRO A 7 -14.48 -1.86 -2.23
CA PRO A 7 -13.24 -1.10 -2.08
C PRO A 7 -12.61 -0.91 -3.46
N ASN A 8 -12.30 0.33 -3.82
CA ASN A 8 -11.79 0.68 -5.15
C ASN A 8 -10.26 0.45 -5.25
N TRP A 9 -9.81 -0.79 -5.01
CA TRP A 9 -8.40 -1.18 -5.02
C TRP A 9 -7.73 -1.10 -6.41
N LYS A 10 -8.51 -0.92 -7.49
CA LYS A 10 -8.01 -0.82 -8.87
C LYS A 10 -7.14 0.41 -9.14
N LYS A 11 -7.21 1.45 -8.31
CA LYS A 11 -6.44 2.69 -8.53
C LYS A 11 -4.93 2.53 -8.35
N TRP A 12 -4.47 1.54 -7.60
CA TRP A 12 -3.08 1.47 -7.15
C TRP A 12 -2.23 0.41 -7.83
N GLN A 13 -2.84 -0.47 -8.66
CA GLN A 13 -2.18 -1.52 -9.46
C GLN A 13 -0.95 -2.17 -8.78
N THR A 14 -1.01 -2.38 -7.46
CA THR A 14 0.11 -2.96 -6.72
C THR A 14 -0.10 -4.46 -6.61
N HIS A 15 0.94 -5.22 -6.89
CA HIS A 15 0.91 -6.65 -6.65
C HIS A 15 0.88 -6.88 -5.13
N LEU A 16 -0.21 -7.45 -4.62
CA LEU A 16 -0.32 -7.83 -3.21
C LEU A 16 0.23 -9.24 -3.06
N ILE A 17 1.35 -9.36 -2.35
CA ILE A 17 2.03 -10.63 -2.10
C ILE A 17 1.61 -11.09 -0.70
N ASN A 18 0.95 -12.25 -0.63
CA ASN A 18 0.52 -12.89 0.63
C ASN A 18 -0.20 -11.92 1.60
N PRO A 19 -1.34 -11.32 1.19
CA PRO A 19 -2.12 -10.51 2.12
C PRO A 19 -2.64 -11.36 3.28
N HIS A 20 -2.24 -11.02 4.50
CA HIS A 20 -2.72 -11.65 5.72
C HIS A 20 -3.62 -10.68 6.47
N ILE A 21 -4.90 -11.04 6.63
CA ILE A 21 -5.90 -10.22 7.29
C ILE A 21 -6.49 -11.02 8.45
N ILE A 22 -6.52 -10.41 9.64
CA ILE A 22 -7.09 -11.00 10.85
C ILE A 22 -8.22 -10.08 11.30
N LEU A 23 -9.42 -10.64 11.41
CA LEU A 23 -10.55 -9.97 12.05
C LEU A 23 -10.84 -10.66 13.37
N SER A 24 -10.78 -9.91 14.46
CA SER A 24 -11.02 -10.43 15.81
C SER A 24 -12.07 -9.59 16.53
N LYS A 25 -12.82 -10.26 17.41
CA LYS A 25 -13.81 -9.64 18.30
C LYS A 25 -13.24 -9.61 19.71
N GLU A 26 -12.98 -8.42 20.22
CA GLU A 26 -12.55 -8.16 21.58
C GLU A 26 -13.76 -7.70 22.43
N PRO A 27 -13.68 -7.75 23.78
CA PRO A 27 -14.75 -7.21 24.64
C PRO A 27 -15.05 -5.73 24.37
N GLN A 28 -14.02 -4.95 24.02
CA GLN A 28 -14.11 -3.53 23.68
C GLN A 28 -14.51 -3.21 22.22
N GLY A 29 -14.80 -4.22 21.39
CA GLY A 29 -15.20 -4.01 19.98
C GLY A 29 -14.50 -4.95 19.00
N PHE A 30 -14.37 -4.52 17.75
CA PHE A 30 -13.72 -5.28 16.68
C PHE A 30 -12.33 -4.72 16.38
N VAL A 31 -11.42 -5.65 16.08
CA VAL A 31 -10.06 -5.33 15.63
C VAL A 31 -9.82 -5.99 14.29
N ALA A 32 -9.45 -5.18 13.30
CA ALA A 32 -9.09 -5.62 11.97
C ALA A 32 -7.61 -5.33 11.74
N ASP A 33 -6.78 -6.37 11.69
CA ASP A 33 -5.34 -6.29 11.44
C ASP A 33 -5.02 -6.78 10.04
N ALA A 34 -4.04 -6.14 9.38
CA ALA A 34 -3.50 -6.65 8.13
C ALA A 34 -1.99 -6.46 8.04
N THR A 35 -1.34 -7.47 7.45
CA THR A 35 0.04 -7.44 7.00
C THR A 35 0.05 -7.85 5.53
N ILE A 36 0.54 -6.99 4.65
CA ILE A 36 0.54 -7.23 3.21
C ILE A 36 1.91 -6.86 2.65
N ASN A 37 2.56 -7.81 1.98
CA ASN A 37 3.81 -7.51 1.29
C ASN A 37 3.50 -6.92 -0.09
N THR A 38 4.25 -5.89 -0.48
CA THR A 38 4.24 -5.33 -1.83
C THR A 38 5.67 -5.26 -2.36
N PRO A 39 5.88 -5.16 -3.68
CA PRO A 39 7.22 -4.96 -4.24
C PRO A 39 7.95 -3.74 -3.67
N ASN A 40 7.21 -2.71 -3.25
CA ASN A 40 7.75 -1.44 -2.77
C ASN A 40 7.86 -1.37 -1.23
N GLY A 41 7.54 -2.46 -0.51
CA GLY A 41 7.61 -2.54 0.95
C GLY A 41 6.44 -3.28 1.58
N VAL A 42 6.48 -3.46 2.89
CA VAL A 42 5.42 -4.12 3.66
C VAL A 42 4.42 -3.07 4.18
N LEU A 43 3.14 -3.36 4.03
CA LEU A 43 2.03 -2.61 4.62
C LEU A 43 1.59 -3.33 5.90
N VAL A 44 1.52 -2.62 7.02
CA VAL A 44 1.07 -3.17 8.31
C VAL A 44 0.13 -2.18 8.98
N ALA A 45 -1.10 -2.57 9.24
CA ALA A 45 -2.09 -1.70 9.85
C ALA A 45 -3.08 -2.46 10.74
N SER A 46 -3.69 -1.72 11.66
CA SER A 46 -4.70 -2.19 12.61
C SER A 46 -5.81 -1.15 12.71
N GLY A 47 -7.07 -1.55 12.57
CA GLY A 47 -8.27 -0.71 12.79
C GLY A 47 -9.05 -1.25 13.99
N LYS A 48 -9.56 -0.37 14.86
CA LYS A 48 -10.28 -0.77 16.08
C LYS A 48 -11.54 0.05 16.24
N HIS A 49 -12.70 -0.59 16.31
CA HIS A 49 -13.96 0.12 16.47
C HIS A 49 -15.07 -0.80 17.00
N GLU A 50 -16.07 -0.25 17.70
CA GLU A 50 -17.23 -1.01 18.21
C GLU A 50 -18.08 -1.61 17.08
N ASP A 51 -18.16 -0.89 15.96
CA ASP A 51 -18.73 -1.35 14.70
C ASP A 51 -17.66 -2.01 13.81
N MET A 52 -17.94 -3.24 13.38
CA MET A 52 -17.03 -4.06 12.56
C MET A 52 -16.68 -3.41 11.22
N TYR A 53 -17.65 -2.80 10.54
CA TYR A 53 -17.43 -2.18 9.24
C TYR A 53 -16.60 -0.91 9.38
N THR A 54 -16.79 -0.16 10.46
CA THR A 54 -15.93 0.99 10.76
C THR A 54 -14.50 0.56 11.07
N ALA A 55 -14.29 -0.53 11.82
CA ALA A 55 -12.94 -1.07 12.07
C ALA A 55 -12.23 -1.47 10.77
N ILE A 56 -12.96 -2.09 9.84
CA ILE A 56 -12.46 -2.42 8.49
C ILE A 56 -12.14 -1.16 7.69
N ASN A 57 -13.01 -0.14 7.71
CA ASN A 57 -12.77 1.12 7.02
C ASN A 57 -11.55 1.85 7.58
N GLU A 58 -11.35 1.84 8.90
CA GLU A 58 -10.14 2.37 9.51
C GLU A 58 -8.87 1.63 9.06
N LEU A 59 -8.93 0.30 9.00
CA LEU A 59 -7.83 -0.53 8.49
C LEU A 59 -7.49 -0.14 7.05
N ILE A 60 -8.50 -0.09 6.17
CA ILE A 60 -8.32 0.28 4.75
C ILE A 60 -7.71 1.68 4.62
N ASN A 61 -8.24 2.67 5.34
CA ASN A 61 -7.72 4.04 5.33
C ASN A 61 -6.24 4.12 5.75
N LYS A 62 -5.82 3.32 6.73
CA LYS A 62 -4.43 3.26 7.18
C LYS A 62 -3.53 2.60 6.12
N LEU A 63 -3.98 1.51 5.50
CA LEU A 63 -3.26 0.84 4.41
C LEU A 63 -3.10 1.75 3.18
N GLU A 64 -4.15 2.48 2.79
CA GLU A 64 -4.12 3.42 1.66
C GLU A 64 -3.08 4.52 1.88
N ARG A 65 -3.01 5.09 3.09
CA ARG A 65 -1.99 6.10 3.44
C ARG A 65 -0.57 5.54 3.35
N GLN A 66 -0.36 4.31 3.81
CA GLN A 66 0.95 3.66 3.72
C GLN A 66 1.32 3.36 2.28
N LEU A 67 0.40 2.83 1.49
CA LEU A 67 0.61 2.55 0.08
C LEU A 67 0.97 3.83 -0.69
N ASN A 68 0.23 4.91 -0.48
CA ASN A 68 0.51 6.20 -1.10
C ASN A 68 1.92 6.72 -0.75
N LYS A 69 2.33 6.57 0.53
CA LYS A 69 3.69 6.91 0.96
C LYS A 69 4.76 6.05 0.31
N LEU A 70 4.53 4.73 0.17
CA LEU A 70 5.51 3.82 -0.44
C LEU A 70 5.67 4.09 -1.94
N GLN A 71 4.59 4.41 -2.65
CA GLN A 71 4.65 4.71 -4.08
C GLN A 71 5.43 6.00 -4.38
N HIS A 72 5.24 7.07 -3.62
CA HIS A 72 5.90 8.36 -3.88
C HIS A 72 7.22 8.58 -3.13
N LYS A 73 7.69 7.58 -2.36
CA LYS A 73 8.94 7.69 -1.59
C LYS A 73 10.18 7.91 -2.47
N GLY A 74 10.22 7.31 -3.66
CA GLY A 74 11.34 7.47 -4.61
C GLY A 74 11.40 8.86 -5.23
N GLU A 75 10.24 9.49 -5.43
CA GLU A 75 10.13 10.80 -6.07
C GLU A 75 10.65 11.95 -5.19
N ALA A 76 10.59 11.80 -3.86
CA ALA A 76 11.07 12.81 -2.91
C ALA A 76 12.60 12.93 -2.86
N ARG A 77 13.34 11.94 -3.39
CA ARG A 77 14.82 11.93 -3.40
C ARG A 77 15.45 12.46 -4.70
N ARG A 78 14.64 13.05 -5.60
CA ARG A 78 15.09 13.53 -6.92
C ARG A 78 16.19 14.60 -6.90
N ALA A 79 16.47 15.23 -5.76
CA ALA A 79 17.59 16.18 -5.65
C ALA A 79 18.98 15.51 -5.71
N ALA A 80 19.11 14.19 -5.51
CA ALA A 80 20.41 13.51 -5.49
C ALA A 80 20.76 12.74 -6.79
N THR A 81 19.82 12.51 -7.69
CA THR A 81 20.01 11.65 -8.89
C THR A 81 19.99 12.46 -10.20
N SER A 82 20.48 13.71 -10.18
CA SER A 82 20.37 14.59 -11.36
C SER A 82 21.59 14.58 -12.29
N VAL A 83 22.55 13.64 -12.21
CA VAL A 83 23.74 13.74 -13.09
C VAL A 83 24.41 12.46 -13.59
N LYS A 84 23.93 11.23 -13.32
CA LYS A 84 24.72 10.03 -13.68
C LYS A 84 24.13 9.05 -14.71
N ASP A 85 22.86 9.14 -15.06
CA ASP A 85 22.24 8.16 -15.98
C ASP A 85 22.02 8.67 -17.42
N ALA A 86 22.56 9.85 -17.77
CA ALA A 86 22.37 10.44 -19.10
C ALA A 86 23.45 10.09 -20.13
N ASN A 87 24.46 9.26 -19.80
CA ASN A 87 25.63 9.13 -20.68
C ASN A 87 26.18 7.70 -20.77
N PHE A 88 25.36 6.72 -21.18
CA PHE A 88 25.83 5.44 -21.72
C PHE A 88 24.83 4.87 -22.72
N VAL A 89 24.71 5.53 -23.88
CA VAL A 89 24.47 4.83 -25.14
C VAL A 89 25.41 5.49 -26.15
N GLU A 90 26.71 5.26 -25.97
CA GLU A 90 27.68 5.47 -27.06
C GLU A 90 27.50 4.33 -28.06
N GLU A 91 27.50 4.74 -29.32
CA GLU A 91 27.41 3.96 -30.54
C GLU A 91 28.39 2.77 -30.51
N VAL A 92 27.91 1.59 -30.92
CA VAL A 92 28.79 0.59 -31.51
C VAL A 92 28.18 0.22 -32.85
N GLU A 93 28.64 0.93 -33.87
CA GLU A 93 28.58 0.55 -35.28
C GLU A 93 29.69 -0.49 -35.56
N GLU A 94 29.44 -1.33 -36.57
CA GLU A 94 30.33 -2.33 -37.22
C GLU A 94 30.55 -3.66 -36.45
N GLU A 95 30.38 -4.84 -37.04
CA GLU A 95 30.60 -5.30 -38.43
C GLU A 95 29.55 -6.35 -38.87
#